data_AF-A0A5M8RRY2-F1
#
_entry.id   AF-A0A5M8RRY2-F1
#
_cell.length_a   1.000
_cell.length_b   1.000
_cell.length_c   1.000
_cell.angle_alpha   90.00
_cell.angle_beta   90.00
_cell.angle_gamma   90.00
#
_symmetry.space_group_name_H-M   'P 1'
#
loop_
_entity.id
_entity.type
_entity.pdbx_description
1 polymer ?
#
loop_
_entity_poly.entity_id
_entity_poly.type
_entity_poly.pdbx_seq_one_letter_code
_entity_poly.pdbx_strand_id
1 'polypeptide(L)'
;MPGKKKKLVGVLILALFLFLFNTATQVSNQKTTKEVLDSAWDKFGLVSYMIGDTDPAISIGMDEAKSEERLREYLDQNLPQEAKEKYDIDVIQRDIDALEKEVFGNRKQEKN
;
A
#
# COMPACT_ATOMS: atom_id res chain seq x y z
N MET A 1 -20.24 -0.41 -64.34
CA MET A 1 -20.40 -1.37 -63.22
C MET A 1 -19.83 -0.74 -61.95
N PRO A 2 -20.59 -0.70 -60.83
CA PRO A 2 -20.21 0.05 -59.63
C PRO A 2 -19.06 -0.61 -58.86
N GLY A 3 -18.17 0.24 -58.34
CA GLY A 3 -16.90 -0.11 -57.73
C GLY A 3 -17.00 -0.82 -56.38
N LYS A 4 -16.19 -1.87 -56.22
CA LYS A 4 -15.98 -2.58 -54.95
C LYS A 4 -14.76 -2.00 -54.23
N LYS A 5 -14.93 -0.87 -53.54
CA LYS A 5 -13.91 -0.34 -52.61
C LYS A 5 -14.57 0.22 -51.35
N LYS A 6 -15.17 -0.65 -50.53
CA LYS A 6 -15.77 -0.27 -49.23
C LYS A 6 -15.55 -1.34 -48.15
N LYS A 7 -14.36 -1.96 -48.07
CA LYS A 7 -14.05 -2.98 -47.05
C LYS A 7 -12.78 -2.74 -46.23
N LEU A 8 -12.03 -1.67 -46.49
CA LEU A 8 -10.78 -1.38 -45.78
C LEU A 8 -10.94 -0.46 -44.56
N VAL A 9 -12.01 0.35 -44.49
CA VAL A 9 -12.18 1.33 -43.40
C VAL A 9 -12.67 0.68 -42.10
N GLY A 10 -13.49 -0.38 -42.18
CA GLY A 10 -14.02 -1.07 -40.98
C GLY A 10 -12.95 -1.83 -40.18
N VAL A 11 -11.92 -2.35 -40.85
CA VAL A 11 -10.82 -3.08 -40.19
C VAL A 11 -9.89 -2.12 -39.44
N LEU A 12 -9.70 -0.90 -39.96
CA LEU A 12 -8.82 0.10 -39.34
C LEU A 12 -9.38 0.63 -38.01
N ILE A 13 -10.70 0.79 -37.91
CA ILE A 13 -11.37 1.26 -36.68
C ILE A 13 -11.31 0.19 -35.59
N LEU A 14 -11.46 -1.10 -35.94
CA LEU A 14 -11.40 -2.20 -34.98
C LEU A 14 -9.99 -2.39 -34.39
N ALA A 15 -8.94 -2.19 -35.20
CA ALA A 15 -7.56 -2.24 -34.73
C ALA A 15 -7.20 -1.09 -33.77
N LEU A 16 -7.75 0.11 -34.00
CA LEU A 16 -7.60 1.26 -33.09
C LEU A 16 -8.30 1.06 -31.74
N PHE A 17 -9.49 0.44 -31.73
CA PHE A 17 -10.16 0.07 -30.47
C PHE A 17 -9.34 -0.96 -29.68
N LEU A 18 -8.78 -1.99 -30.33
CA LEU A 18 -7.94 -2.98 -29.65
C LEU A 18 -6.64 -2.39 -29.09
N PHE A 19 -6.12 -1.31 -29.69
CA PHE A 19 -4.93 -0.61 -29.19
C PHE A 19 -5.21 0.21 -27.92
N LEU A 20 -6.43 0.73 -27.76
CA LEU A 20 -6.86 1.48 -26.57
C LEU A 20 -7.23 0.58 -25.38
N PHE A 21 -7.62 -0.68 -25.62
CA PHE A 21 -7.93 -1.64 -24.55
C PHE A 21 -6.72 -2.43 -24.04
N ASN A 22 -5.53 -2.23 -24.61
CA ASN A 22 -4.31 -2.89 -24.16
C ASN A 22 -3.53 -2.09 -23.10
N THR A 23 -4.13 -1.04 -22.52
CA THR A 23 -3.83 -0.72 -21.13
C THR A 23 -4.54 -1.76 -20.29
N ALA A 24 -4.02 -2.98 -20.33
CA ALA A 24 -4.23 -3.94 -19.28
C ALA A 24 -3.95 -3.16 -18.00
N THR A 25 -5.01 -2.79 -17.29
CA THR A 25 -4.92 -2.60 -15.86
C THR A 25 -4.31 -3.91 -15.39
N GLN A 26 -3.00 -3.90 -15.17
CA GLN A 26 -2.40 -4.90 -14.32
C GLN A 26 -3.10 -4.68 -13.00
N VAL A 27 -4.21 -5.38 -12.80
CA VAL A 27 -4.64 -5.80 -11.49
C VAL A 27 -3.56 -6.78 -11.07
N SER A 28 -2.37 -6.24 -10.76
CA SER A 28 -1.37 -6.97 -10.03
C SER A 28 -2.10 -7.37 -8.74
N ASN A 29 -2.00 -8.63 -8.34
CA ASN A 29 -2.36 -9.05 -6.98
C ASN A 29 -1.38 -8.43 -5.95
N GLN A 30 -0.92 -7.20 -6.18
CA GLN A 30 -0.09 -6.46 -5.24
C GLN A 30 -0.98 -6.10 -4.06
N LYS A 31 -0.54 -6.54 -2.88
CA LYS A 31 -1.14 -6.13 -1.61
C LYS A 31 -1.13 -4.61 -1.54
N THR A 32 -2.23 -4.03 -1.11
CA THR A 32 -2.30 -2.62 -0.75
C THR A 32 -1.34 -2.31 0.39
N THR A 33 -0.93 -1.04 0.54
CA THR A 33 -0.11 -0.59 1.68
C THR A 33 -0.69 -1.07 3.02
N LYS A 34 -2.02 -0.97 3.18
CA LYS A 34 -2.70 -1.43 4.39
C LYS A 34 -2.54 -2.94 4.61
N GLU A 35 -2.74 -3.76 3.58
CA GLU A 35 -2.58 -5.22 3.69
C GLU A 35 -1.14 -5.64 3.99
N VAL A 36 -0.14 -4.90 3.49
CA VAL A 36 1.27 -5.12 3.82
C VAL A 36 1.54 -4.82 5.30
N LEU A 37 1.04 -3.68 5.80
CA LEU A 37 1.19 -3.27 7.20
C LEU A 37 0.42 -4.20 8.15
N ASP A 38 -0.80 -4.62 7.79
CA ASP A 38 -1.57 -5.61 8.54
C ASP A 38 -0.82 -6.95 8.61
N SER A 39 -0.18 -7.38 7.51
CA SER A 39 0.64 -8.59 7.49
C SER A 39 1.93 -8.45 8.31
N ALA A 40 2.45 -7.24 8.47
CA ALA A 40 3.64 -6.94 9.26
C ALA A 40 3.34 -6.93 10.76
N TRP A 41 2.09 -6.67 11.15
CA TRP A 41 1.71 -6.36 12.52
C TRP A 41 2.25 -7.35 13.55
N ASP A 42 1.79 -8.60 13.51
CA ASP A 42 2.23 -9.63 14.45
C ASP A 42 3.67 -10.08 14.19
N LYS A 43 4.09 -10.05 12.91
CA LYS A 43 5.39 -10.58 12.48
C LYS A 43 6.56 -9.75 13.01
N PHE A 44 6.37 -8.45 13.12
CA PHE A 44 7.39 -7.49 13.54
C PHE A 44 7.03 -6.77 14.85
N GLY A 45 5.92 -7.11 15.49
CA GLY A 45 5.51 -6.54 16.77
C GLY A 45 5.13 -5.07 16.67
N LEU A 46 4.31 -4.72 15.69
CA LEU A 46 3.74 -3.39 15.61
C LEU A 46 2.67 -3.22 16.69
N VAL A 47 2.63 -2.03 17.26
CA VAL A 47 1.61 -1.59 18.22
C VAL A 47 0.62 -0.64 17.54
N SER A 48 1.10 0.13 16.57
CA SER A 48 0.31 1.07 15.79
C SER A 48 0.92 1.30 14.42
N TYR A 49 0.08 1.68 13.46
CA TYR A 49 0.52 2.37 12.26
C TYR A 49 -0.49 3.44 11.87
N MET A 50 -0.02 4.47 11.17
CA MET A 50 -0.84 5.51 10.55
C MET A 50 -0.31 5.78 9.16
N ILE A 51 -1.21 5.89 8.19
CA ILE A 51 -0.90 6.33 6.83
C ILE A 51 -1.41 7.76 6.73
N GLY A 52 -0.51 8.72 6.58
CA GLY A 52 -0.87 10.13 6.49
C GLY A 52 -1.52 10.47 5.15
N ASP A 53 -2.65 11.17 5.19
CA ASP A 53 -3.33 11.64 3.97
C ASP A 53 -2.74 12.97 3.47
N THR A 54 -2.43 13.89 4.40
CA THR A 54 -1.93 15.24 4.09
C THR A 54 -0.40 15.33 4.14
N ASP A 55 0.19 14.68 5.13
CA ASP A 55 1.64 14.49 5.24
C ASP A 55 1.93 13.07 4.76
N PRO A 56 2.65 12.88 3.64
CA PRO A 56 2.83 11.56 3.06
C PRO A 56 3.89 10.78 3.84
N ALA A 57 3.57 10.42 5.07
CA ALA A 57 4.37 9.55 5.93
C ALA A 57 3.54 8.35 6.39
N ILE A 58 4.21 7.20 6.50
CA ILE A 58 3.73 6.04 7.23
C ILE A 58 4.47 6.02 8.56
N SER A 59 3.77 6.33 9.64
CA SER A 59 4.31 6.27 11.01
C SER A 59 3.99 4.92 11.62
N ILE A 60 4.99 4.23 12.14
CA ILE A 60 4.87 2.88 12.70
C ILE A 60 5.41 2.86 14.12
N GLY A 61 4.58 2.50 15.10
CA GLY A 61 5.04 2.19 16.46
C GLY A 61 5.33 0.70 16.58
N MET A 62 6.54 0.34 16.99
CA MET A 62 6.94 -1.07 17.17
C MET A 62 7.69 -1.32 18.47
N ASP A 63 7.59 -2.55 18.94
CA ASP A 63 8.29 -3.07 20.12
C ASP A 63 9.83 -2.96 19.97
N GLU A 64 10.49 -2.42 20.99
CA GLU A 64 11.96 -2.29 21.07
C GLU A 64 12.71 -3.62 21.09
N ALA A 65 12.06 -4.71 21.49
CA ALA A 65 12.67 -6.04 21.43
C ALA A 65 12.72 -6.62 20.00
N LYS A 66 12.06 -5.99 19.03
CA LYS A 66 12.00 -6.44 17.63
C LYS A 66 13.04 -5.72 16.77
N SER A 67 13.27 -6.19 15.55
CA SER A 67 14.27 -5.60 14.65
C SER A 67 13.62 -4.63 13.68
N GLU A 68 13.93 -3.34 13.82
CA GLU A 68 13.54 -2.30 12.85
C GLU A 68 14.12 -2.60 11.46
N GLU A 69 15.37 -3.01 11.38
CA GLU A 69 16.04 -3.38 10.12
C GLU A 69 15.23 -4.43 9.34
N ARG A 70 14.80 -5.51 10.00
CA ARG A 70 13.98 -6.55 9.36
C ARG A 70 12.60 -6.06 8.94
N LEU A 71 12.01 -5.13 9.69
CA LEU A 71 10.76 -4.48 9.27
C LEU A 71 11.00 -3.67 8.00
N ARG A 72 12.06 -2.87 7.94
CA ARG A 72 12.39 -2.05 6.76
C ARG A 72 12.65 -2.91 5.52
N GLU A 73 13.41 -3.99 5.65
CA GLU A 73 13.62 -4.95 4.56
C GLU A 73 12.31 -5.55 4.06
N TYR A 74 11.42 -5.93 4.98
CA TYR A 74 10.11 -6.47 4.61
C TYR A 74 9.24 -5.43 3.90
N LEU A 75 9.21 -4.19 4.40
CA LEU A 75 8.44 -3.11 3.78
C LEU A 75 8.98 -2.79 2.38
N ASP A 76 10.30 -2.76 2.20
CA ASP A 76 10.90 -2.62 0.86
C ASP A 76 10.52 -3.81 -0.05
N GLN A 77 10.53 -5.05 0.42
CA GLN A 77 10.19 -6.18 -0.46
C GLN A 77 8.69 -6.25 -0.81
N ASN A 78 7.80 -5.70 0.01
CA ASN A 78 6.36 -5.98 -0.06
C ASN A 78 5.48 -4.77 -0.34
N LEU A 79 5.93 -3.54 -0.06
CA LEU A 79 5.13 -2.35 -0.37
C LEU A 79 5.00 -2.17 -1.89
N PRO A 80 3.82 -1.74 -2.38
CA PRO A 80 3.67 -1.28 -3.75
C PRO A 80 4.68 -0.19 -4.07
N GLN A 81 5.22 -0.19 -5.29
CA GLN A 81 6.18 0.81 -5.73
C GLN A 81 5.65 2.24 -5.54
N GLU A 82 4.37 2.45 -5.87
CA GLU A 82 3.66 3.72 -5.68
C GLU A 82 3.69 4.21 -4.22
N ALA A 83 3.59 3.28 -3.26
CA ALA A 83 3.63 3.62 -1.84
C ALA A 83 5.04 4.00 -1.39
N LYS A 84 6.07 3.32 -1.89
CA LYS A 84 7.47 3.65 -1.56
C LYS A 84 7.91 5.00 -2.11
N GLU A 85 7.38 5.38 -3.27
CA GLU A 85 7.67 6.68 -3.88
C GLU A 85 6.88 7.81 -3.23
N LYS A 86 5.65 7.50 -2.78
CA LYS A 86 4.77 8.50 -2.16
C LYS A 86 5.14 8.77 -0.71
N TYR A 87 5.42 7.73 0.07
CA TYR A 87 5.46 7.82 1.53
C TYR A 87 6.87 7.69 2.10
N ASP A 88 7.22 8.61 3.01
CA ASP A 88 8.34 8.41 3.93
C ASP A 88 7.94 7.42 5.04
N ILE A 89 8.89 6.62 5.54
CA ILE A 89 8.64 5.62 6.60
C ILE A 89 9.34 6.05 7.89
N ASP A 90 8.53 6.46 8.86
CA ASP A 90 8.96 6.80 10.21
C ASP A 90 8.67 5.64 11.18
N VAL A 91 9.69 5.21 11.90
CA VAL A 91 9.60 4.08 12.83
C VAL A 91 9.95 4.55 14.23
N ILE A 92 8.99 4.43 15.13
CA ILE A 92 9.14 4.74 16.55
C ILE A 92 9.29 3.41 17.29
N GLN A 93 10.52 3.12 17.70
CA GLN A 93 10.85 1.93 18.45
C GLN A 93 10.98 2.23 19.94
N ARG A 94 10.10 1.66 20.76
CA ARG A 94 10.04 1.87 22.23
C ARG A 94 9.42 0.66 22.94
N ASP A 95 9.50 0.68 24.27
CA ASP A 95 8.75 -0.22 25.15
C ASP A 95 7.26 -0.32 24.76
N ILE A 96 6.77 -1.56 24.73
CA ILE A 96 5.42 -1.88 24.26
C ILE A 96 4.34 -1.31 25.17
N ASP A 97 4.53 -1.33 26.49
CA ASP A 97 3.54 -0.82 27.45
C ASP A 97 3.41 0.70 27.33
N ALA A 98 4.51 1.40 27.09
CA ALA A 98 4.52 2.83 26.82
C ALA A 98 3.73 3.16 25.54
N LEU A 99 4.00 2.45 24.44
CA LEU A 99 3.29 2.63 23.17
C LEU A 99 1.81 2.30 23.29
N GLU A 100 1.45 1.18 23.92
CA GLU A 100 0.06 0.79 24.15
C GLU A 100 -0.69 1.81 25.02
N LYS A 101 -0.02 2.40 26.01
CA LYS A 101 -0.63 3.44 26.85
C LYS A 101 -0.90 4.72 26.04
N GLU A 102 -0.01 5.12 25.15
CA GLU A 102 -0.24 6.28 24.28
C GLU A 102 -1.39 6.03 23.29
N VAL A 103 -1.45 4.84 22.72
CA VAL A 103 -2.46 4.48 21.70
C VAL A 103 -3.83 4.14 22.32
N PHE A 104 -3.85 3.46 23.47
CA PHE A 104 -5.05 2.87 24.05
C PHE A 104 -5.36 3.30 25.50
N GLY A 105 -4.46 4.03 26.17
CA GLY A 105 -4.54 4.33 27.60
C GLY A 105 -5.79 5.09 28.05
N ASN A 106 -6.40 5.87 27.15
CA ASN A 106 -7.63 6.61 27.44
C ASN A 106 -8.88 5.72 27.45
N ARG A 107 -8.86 4.54 26.83
CA ARG A 107 -10.04 3.63 26.76
C ARG A 107 -10.33 2.89 28.06
N LYS A 108 -9.41 2.91 29.04
CA LYS A 108 -9.60 2.23 30.34
C LYS A 108 -10.22 3.13 31.43
N GLN A 109 -10.33 4.44 31.21
CA GLN A 109 -10.83 5.37 32.25
C GLN A 109 -12.35 5.62 32.20
N GLU A 110 -13.03 5.28 31.10
CA GLU A 110 -14.48 5.55 30.94
C GLU A 110 -15.41 4.46 31.52
N LYS A 111 -14.88 3.52 32.32
CA LYS A 111 -15.66 2.40 32.90
C LYS A 111 -15.90 2.50 34.41
N ASN A 112 -15.71 3.67 35.02
CA ASN A 112 -16.01 3.91 36.44
C ASN A 112 -17.08 4.97 36.63
#